data_AF-A0A1B9YCZ4-F1
#
_entry.id   AF-A0A1B9YCZ4-F1
#
_cell.length_a   1.000
_cell.length_b   1.000
_cell.length_c   1.000
_cell.angle_alpha   90.00
_cell.angle_beta   90.00
_cell.angle_gamma   90.00
#
_symmetry.space_group_name_H-M   'P 1'
#
loop_
_entity.id
_entity.type
_entity.pdbx_description
1 polymer ?
#
loop_
_entity_poly.entity_id
_entity_poly.type
_entity_poly.pdbx_seq_one_letter_code
_entity_poly.pdbx_strand_id
1 'polypeptide(L)'
;MIKYIRIFSLISYSLIMLMGSMIPIPFIFWLGFTVFDFGNIDQLFAFLGITGIVLNVMKFKYDVAISILSIILMITAVASRLIYVSVEALNYPAFTIPFYTFITTQILLVFLKLRIKANHIS
;
A
#
# COMPACT_ATOMS: atom_id res chain seq x y z
N MET A 1 -15.51 -9.94 -7.37
CA MET A 1 -15.53 -8.56 -6.83
C MET A 1 -14.30 -8.23 -5.98
N ILE A 2 -14.10 -8.81 -4.79
CA ILE A 2 -12.96 -8.49 -3.88
C ILE A 2 -11.58 -8.58 -4.58
N LYS A 3 -11.36 -9.60 -5.43
CA LYS A 3 -10.12 -9.74 -6.21
C LYS A 3 -9.82 -8.50 -7.06
N TYR A 4 -10.82 -7.94 -7.74
CA TYR A 4 -10.64 -6.79 -8.62
C TYR A 4 -10.33 -5.52 -7.82
N ILE A 5 -11.03 -5.30 -6.71
CA ILE A 5 -10.77 -4.16 -5.79
C ILE A 5 -9.33 -4.24 -5.26
N ARG A 6 -8.85 -5.45 -4.93
CA ARG A 6 -7.48 -5.67 -4.51
C ARG A 6 -6.46 -5.33 -5.59
N ILE A 7 -6.65 -5.84 -6.80
CA ILE A 7 -5.75 -5.56 -7.93
C ILE A 7 -5.71 -4.05 -8.20
N PHE A 8 -6.88 -3.41 -8.24
CA PHE A 8 -6.97 -1.96 -8.43
C PHE A 8 -6.25 -1.18 -7.33
N SER A 9 -6.39 -1.60 -6.07
CA SER A 9 -5.66 -1.01 -4.95
C SER A 9 -4.14 -1.15 -5.08
N LEU A 10 -3.64 -2.32 -5.51
CA LEU A 10 -2.20 -2.56 -5.69
C LEU A 10 -1.63 -1.79 -6.89
N ILE A 11 -2.40 -1.63 -7.96
CA ILE A 11 -2.03 -0.78 -9.08
C ILE A 11 -1.89 0.67 -8.58
N SER A 12 -2.90 1.19 -7.88
CA SER A 12 -2.83 2.53 -7.30
C SER A 12 -1.64 2.69 -6.35
N TYR A 13 -1.39 1.69 -5.49
CA TYR A 13 -0.23 1.67 -4.60
C TYR A 13 1.11 1.78 -5.36
N SER A 14 1.24 1.05 -6.46
CA SER A 14 2.44 1.09 -7.30
C SER A 14 2.65 2.44 -7.99
N LEU A 15 1.58 3.23 -8.15
CA LEU A 15 1.60 4.53 -8.82
C LEU A 15 1.76 5.72 -7.86
N ILE A 16 1.62 5.55 -6.54
CA ILE A 16 1.61 6.66 -5.55
C ILE A 16 2.77 7.65 -5.75
N MET A 17 3.98 7.15 -6.06
CA MET A 17 5.18 8.00 -6.16
C MET A 17 5.78 8.01 -7.56
N LEU A 18 5.04 7.51 -8.57
CA LEU A 18 5.52 7.47 -9.94
C LEU A 18 5.43 8.86 -10.56
N MET A 19 6.47 9.66 -10.32
CA MET A 19 6.67 10.97 -10.92
C MET A 19 8.15 11.32 -10.77
N GLY A 20 8.80 11.74 -11.85
CA GLY A 20 10.27 11.89 -11.93
C GLY A 20 10.93 12.78 -10.86
N SER A 21 10.16 13.55 -10.10
CA SER A 21 10.61 14.34 -8.94
C SER A 21 10.53 13.61 -7.59
N MET A 22 9.70 12.58 -7.44
CA MET A 22 9.54 11.80 -6.19
C MET A 22 10.28 10.46 -6.29
N ILE A 23 9.91 9.63 -7.26
CA ILE A 23 10.57 8.37 -7.59
C ILE A 23 10.41 8.16 -9.11
N PRO A 24 11.49 7.92 -9.87
CA PRO A 24 11.42 7.78 -11.33
C PRO A 24 10.86 6.43 -11.80
N ILE A 25 10.55 5.52 -10.86
CA ILE A 25 10.08 4.16 -11.11
C ILE A 25 8.82 3.88 -10.29
N PRO A 26 7.98 2.91 -10.69
CA PRO A 26 6.83 2.52 -9.91
C PRO A 26 7.24 2.12 -8.50
N PHE A 27 6.44 2.53 -7.51
CA PHE A 27 6.80 2.44 -6.10
C PHE A 27 7.12 1.01 -5.67
N ILE A 28 6.43 0.01 -6.23
CA ILE A 28 6.68 -1.40 -5.94
C ILE A 28 8.09 -1.87 -6.37
N PHE A 29 8.62 -1.35 -7.50
CA PHE A 29 9.99 -1.67 -7.92
C PHE A 29 11.01 -0.98 -7.02
N TRP A 30 10.73 0.26 -6.62
CA TRP A 30 11.56 0.97 -5.65
C TRP A 30 11.67 0.17 -4.35
N LEU A 31 10.56 -0.31 -3.78
CA LEU A 31 10.59 -1.18 -2.59
C LEU A 31 11.46 -2.43 -2.82
N GLY A 32 11.34 -3.06 -3.98
CA GLY A 32 12.10 -4.25 -4.35
C GLY A 32 13.60 -4.02 -4.41
N PHE A 33 14.07 -2.84 -4.83
CA PHE A 33 15.50 -2.50 -4.78
C PHE A 33 15.93 -2.11 -3.37
N THR A 34 15.16 -1.26 -2.70
CA THR A 34 15.49 -0.72 -1.38
C THR A 34 15.58 -1.78 -0.30
N VAL A 35 14.86 -2.91 -0.42
CA VAL A 35 14.95 -4.00 0.57
C VAL A 35 16.35 -4.64 0.63
N PHE A 36 17.17 -4.48 -0.41
CA PHE A 36 18.54 -4.97 -0.46
C PHE A 36 19.59 -3.88 -0.17
N ASP A 37 19.16 -2.66 0.15
CA ASP A 37 20.04 -1.53 0.49
C ASP A 37 20.43 -1.56 1.98
N PHE A 38 21.33 -2.48 2.34
CA PHE A 38 21.71 -2.73 3.73
C PHE A 38 22.38 -1.53 4.39
N GLY A 39 21.91 -1.16 5.58
CA GLY A 39 22.42 -0.02 6.36
C GLY A 39 21.63 1.27 6.17
N ASN A 40 20.64 1.29 5.28
CA ASN A 40 19.71 2.40 5.08
C ASN A 40 18.41 2.17 5.88
N ILE A 41 17.90 3.20 6.56
CA ILE A 41 16.61 3.11 7.28
C ILE A 41 15.44 2.85 6.34
N ASP A 42 15.53 3.31 5.08
CA ASP A 42 14.53 3.07 4.05
C ASP A 42 14.37 1.56 3.77
N GLN A 43 15.39 0.75 4.04
CA GLN A 43 15.35 -0.72 3.91
C GLN A 43 14.27 -1.33 4.82
N LEU A 44 14.18 -0.88 6.07
CA LEU A 44 13.19 -1.35 7.04
C LEU A 44 11.78 -1.08 6.52
N PHE A 45 11.54 0.15 6.06
CA PHE A 45 10.24 0.54 5.52
C PHE A 45 9.90 -0.18 4.22
N ALA A 46 10.89 -0.44 3.36
CA ALA A 46 10.71 -1.25 2.17
C ALA A 46 10.32 -2.70 2.51
N PHE A 47 10.99 -3.30 3.50
CA PHE A 47 10.66 -4.63 3.99
C PHE A 47 9.23 -4.71 4.56
N LEU A 48 8.83 -3.71 5.38
CA LEU A 48 7.47 -3.62 5.89
C LEU A 48 6.46 -3.46 4.76
N GLY A 49 6.72 -2.59 3.78
CA GLY A 49 5.85 -2.39 2.61
C GLY A 49 5.64 -3.67 1.80
N ILE A 50 6.71 -4.40 1.49
CA ILE A 50 6.65 -5.69 0.78
C ILE A 50 5.88 -6.71 1.61
N THR A 51 6.16 -6.82 2.91
CA THR A 51 5.42 -7.72 3.82
C THR A 51 3.93 -7.40 3.81
N GLY A 52 3.57 -6.11 3.85
CA GLY A 52 2.20 -5.65 3.73
C GLY A 52 1.53 -6.07 2.42
N ILE A 53 2.24 -5.95 1.28
CA ILE A 53 1.77 -6.42 -0.03
C ILE A 53 1.54 -7.93 -0.01
N VAL A 54 2.50 -8.71 0.50
CA VAL A 54 2.42 -10.18 0.58
C VAL A 54 1.20 -10.59 1.39
N LEU A 55 1.01 -10.00 2.58
CA LEU A 55 -0.17 -10.25 3.41
C LEU A 55 -1.48 -9.86 2.70
N ASN A 56 -1.47 -8.81 1.88
CA ASN A 56 -2.64 -8.37 1.12
C ASN A 56 -3.05 -9.40 0.06
N VAL A 57 -2.08 -9.99 -0.65
CA VAL A 57 -2.32 -10.94 -1.74
C VAL A 57 -2.59 -12.36 -1.26
N MET A 58 -2.02 -12.76 -0.13
CA MET A 58 -2.25 -14.08 0.47
C MET A 58 -3.73 -14.33 0.75
N LYS A 59 -4.13 -15.59 0.57
CA LYS A 59 -5.53 -16.02 0.74
C LYS A 59 -5.84 -16.30 2.21
N PHE A 60 -5.95 -15.25 3.02
CA PHE A 60 -6.51 -15.36 4.36
C PHE A 60 -8.04 -15.18 4.29
N LYS A 61 -8.79 -16.25 4.58
CA LYS A 61 -10.25 -16.27 4.45
C LYS A 61 -10.85 -15.38 5.56
N TYR A 62 -11.38 -14.22 5.18
CA TYR A 62 -12.08 -13.26 6.06
C TYR A 62 -11.30 -12.75 7.28
N ASP A 63 -9.97 -12.86 7.27
CA ASP A 63 -9.15 -12.33 8.36
C ASP A 63 -9.02 -10.81 8.25
N VAL A 64 -9.84 -10.12 9.03
CA VAL A 64 -9.86 -8.66 9.13
C VAL A 64 -8.59 -8.13 9.80
N ALA A 65 -8.06 -8.83 10.81
CA ALA A 65 -6.87 -8.40 11.53
C ALA A 65 -5.64 -8.39 10.60
N ILE A 66 -5.45 -9.45 9.82
CA ILE A 66 -4.39 -9.52 8.81
C ILE A 66 -4.57 -8.41 7.75
N SER A 67 -5.81 -8.06 7.42
CA SER A 67 -6.08 -6.99 6.44
C SER A 67 -5.68 -5.62 6.98
N ILE A 68 -6.01 -5.32 8.24
CA ILE A 68 -5.62 -4.08 8.90
C ILE A 68 -4.09 -4.01 9.04
N LEU A 69 -3.45 -5.12 9.46
CA LEU A 69 -2.00 -5.21 9.56
C LEU A 69 -1.32 -4.95 8.21
N SER A 70 -1.81 -5.59 7.14
CA SER A 70 -1.33 -5.38 5.76
C SER A 70 -1.39 -3.89 5.37
N ILE A 71 -2.49 -3.20 5.67
CA ILE A 71 -2.67 -1.77 5.36
C ILE A 71 -1.66 -0.93 6.13
N ILE A 72 -1.52 -1.14 7.44
CA ILE A 72 -0.57 -0.41 8.28
C ILE A 72 0.85 -0.55 7.72
N LEU A 73 1.25 -1.79 7.41
CA LEU A 73 2.57 -2.08 6.85
C LEU A 73 2.80 -1.39 5.50
N MET A 74 1.83 -1.44 4.58
CA MET A 74 1.92 -0.76 3.29
C MET A 74 2.00 0.77 3.43
N ILE A 75 1.27 1.35 4.38
CA ILE A 75 1.28 2.79 4.66
C ILE A 75 2.62 3.22 5.26
N THR A 76 3.26 2.42 6.11
CA THR A 76 4.56 2.79 6.70
C THR A 76 5.62 3.06 5.63
N ALA A 77 5.66 2.23 4.58
CA ALA A 77 6.54 2.43 3.44
C ALA A 77 6.24 3.75 2.71
N VAL A 78 4.96 4.06 2.48
CA VAL A 78 4.55 5.32 1.85
C VAL A 78 4.96 6.51 2.74
N ALA A 79 4.60 6.46 4.03
CA ALA A 79 4.85 7.54 4.99
C ALA A 79 6.34 7.88 5.12
N SER A 80 7.22 6.86 5.16
CA SER A 80 8.67 7.06 5.25
C SER A 80 9.21 7.95 4.12
N ARG A 81 8.66 7.80 2.91
CA ARG A 81 9.05 8.59 1.75
C ARG A 81 8.48 10.00 1.77
N LEU A 82 7.27 10.18 2.29
CA LEU A 82 6.65 11.51 2.39
C LEU A 82 7.43 12.46 3.29
N ILE A 83 8.26 11.94 4.22
CA ILE A 83 9.15 12.74 5.04
C ILE A 83 10.19 13.51 4.20
N TYR A 84 10.63 12.93 3.08
CA TYR A 84 11.69 13.49 2.23
C TYR A 84 11.16 14.24 1.01
N VAL A 85 9.85 14.28 0.81
CA VAL A 85 9.22 14.89 -0.36
C VAL A 85 8.77 16.30 -0.02
N SER A 86 9.03 17.25 -0.92
CA SER A 86 8.58 18.63 -0.77
C SER A 86 7.05 18.73 -0.83
N VAL A 87 6.48 19.74 -0.17
CA VAL A 87 5.02 19.93 -0.12
C VAL A 87 4.44 20.18 -1.52
N GLU A 88 5.21 20.81 -2.42
CA GLU A 88 4.80 21.05 -3.81
C GLU A 88 4.62 19.74 -4.58
N ALA A 89 5.48 18.75 -4.36
CA ALA A 89 5.37 17.45 -5.01
C ALA A 89 4.16 16.63 -4.50
N LEU A 90 3.65 16.93 -3.30
CA LEU A 90 2.42 16.35 -2.77
C LEU A 90 1.16 16.99 -3.37
N ASN A 91 1.23 18.25 -3.82
CA ASN A 91 0.12 18.94 -4.44
C ASN A 91 0.01 18.64 -5.95
N TYR A 92 0.25 17.39 -6.34
CA TYR A 92 0.19 16.97 -7.73
C TYR A 92 -0.81 15.84 -7.94
N PRO A 93 -1.66 15.90 -9.00
CA PRO A 93 -2.65 14.85 -9.26
C PRO A 93 -2.07 13.44 -9.37
N ALA A 94 -0.85 13.30 -9.91
CA ALA A 94 -0.20 12.00 -10.04
C ALA A 94 0.22 11.37 -8.70
N PHE A 95 0.35 12.14 -7.62
CA PHE A 95 0.47 11.61 -6.24
C PHE A 95 -0.91 11.44 -5.60
N THR A 96 -1.70 12.51 -5.64
CA THR A 96 -2.97 12.63 -4.93
C THR A 96 -3.98 11.58 -5.37
N ILE A 97 -4.18 11.39 -6.68
CA ILE A 97 -5.18 10.45 -7.20
C ILE A 97 -4.82 9.00 -6.81
N PRO A 98 -3.61 8.48 -7.07
CA PRO A 98 -3.27 7.12 -6.67
C PRO A 98 -3.29 6.91 -5.16
N PHE A 99 -2.81 7.89 -4.36
CA PHE A 99 -2.82 7.80 -2.91
C PHE A 99 -4.24 7.67 -2.34
N TYR A 100 -5.14 8.59 -2.69
CA TYR A 100 -6.54 8.53 -2.22
C TYR A 100 -7.27 7.29 -2.75
N THR A 101 -6.98 6.88 -3.99
CA THR A 101 -7.54 5.64 -4.54
C THR A 101 -7.07 4.42 -3.75
N PHE A 102 -5.78 4.36 -3.39
CA PHE A 102 -5.24 3.29 -2.55
C PHE A 102 -5.95 3.26 -1.17
N ILE A 103 -6.03 4.39 -0.47
CA ILE A 103 -6.64 4.46 0.87
C ILE A 103 -8.12 4.05 0.83
N THR A 104 -8.90 4.63 -0.08
CA THR A 104 -10.35 4.36 -0.18
C THR A 104 -10.64 2.90 -0.54
N THR A 105 -9.87 2.32 -1.45
CA THR A 105 -10.02 0.91 -1.84
C THR A 105 -9.62 -0.05 -0.72
N GLN A 106 -8.58 0.26 0.07
CA GLN A 106 -8.20 -0.54 1.23
C GLN A 106 -9.27 -0.49 2.34
N ILE A 107 -9.82 0.68 2.64
CA ILE A 107 -10.94 0.82 3.59
C ILE A 107 -12.14 -0.02 3.13
N LEU A 108 -12.49 0.06 1.84
CA LEU A 108 -13.56 -0.75 1.25
C LEU A 108 -13.29 -2.25 1.38
N LEU A 109 -12.04 -2.71 1.17
CA LEU A 109 -11.67 -4.11 1.33
C LEU A 109 -11.86 -4.61 2.77
N VAL A 110 -11.48 -3.81 3.77
CA VAL A 110 -11.68 -4.13 5.19
C VAL A 110 -13.17 -4.22 5.50
N PHE A 111 -13.95 -3.24 5.07
CA PHE A 111 -15.40 -3.21 5.27
C PHE A 111 -16.09 -4.45 4.66
N LEU A 112 -15.74 -4.82 3.43
CA LEU A 112 -16.30 -6.00 2.78
C LEU A 112 -15.93 -7.29 3.53
N LYS A 113 -14.69 -7.41 4.03
CA LYS A 113 -14.27 -8.57 4.83
C LYS A 113 -15.00 -8.65 6.17
N LEU A 114 -15.19 -7.52 6.85
CA LEU A 114 -15.97 -7.42 8.08
C LEU A 114 -17.41 -7.91 7.86
N ARG A 115 -18.08 -7.39 6.82
CA ARG A 115 -19.44 -7.78 6.48
C ARG A 115 -19.56 -9.29 6.20
N ILE A 116 -18.61 -9.85 5.45
CA ILE A 116 -18.65 -11.29 5.15
C ILE A 116 -18.38 -12.11 6.41
N LYS A 117 -17.43 -11.69 7.26
CA LYS A 117 -17.16 -12.39 8.53
C LYS A 117 -18.40 -12.43 9.43
N ALA A 118 -19.15 -11.33 9.51
CA ALA A 118 -20.40 -11.27 10.27
C ALA A 118 -21.44 -12.29 9.76
N ASN A 119 -21.64 -12.35 8.43
CA ASN A 119 -22.60 -13.27 7.79
C ASN A 119 -22.20 -14.76 7.88
N HIS A 120 -20.93 -15.09 8.18
CA HIS A 120 -20.49 -16.49 8.36
C HIS A 120 -20.59 -16.95 9.82
N ILE A 121 -20.77 -16.04 10.77
CA ILE A 121 -20.88 -16.33 12.20
C ILE A 121 -22.35 -16.30 12.66
N SER A 122 -23.25 -15.65 11.90
CA SER A 122 -24.71 -15.70 12.06
C SER A 122 -25.32 -16.96 11.46
#